data_AF-A0A0B8Q721-F1
#
_entry.id   AF-A0A0B8Q721-F1
#
_cell.length_a   1.000
_cell.length_b   1.000
_cell.length_c   1.000
_cell.angle_alpha   90.00
_cell.angle_beta   90.00
_cell.angle_gamma   90.00
#
_symmetry.space_group_name_H-M   'P 1'
#
loop_
_entity.id
_entity.type
_entity.pdbx_description
1 polymer ?
#
loop_
_entity_poly.entity_id
_entity_poly.type
_entity_poly.pdbx_seq_one_letter_code
_entity_poly.pdbx_strand_id
1 'polypeptide(L)'
;MQTDSGEKDNISSDNQILAVIPDNLAPQGEGEPALNITNQEQLKRFAVVPKGAESTGITFSPDFRHMFTNVQHPGNWPHEALDATIPTPDDGEKRATRSATLVISRYDGKRLAE
;
A
#
# COMPACT_ATOMS: atom_id res chain seq x y z
N MET A 1 -7.81 -0.05 3.12
CA MET A 1 -8.51 0.01 1.82
C MET A 1 -7.46 0.20 0.72
N GLN A 2 -7.63 -0.51 -0.38
CA GLN A 2 -6.85 -0.29 -1.61
C GLN A 2 -7.56 0.77 -2.44
N THR A 3 -6.81 1.70 -3.03
CA THR A 3 -7.33 2.64 -4.02
C THR A 3 -6.62 2.37 -5.33
N ASP A 4 -7.39 2.19 -6.40
CA ASP A 4 -6.95 2.17 -7.80
C ASP A 4 -7.98 2.97 -8.60
N SER A 5 -7.51 3.75 -9.58
CA SER A 5 -8.37 4.52 -10.49
C SER A 5 -8.46 3.93 -11.89
N GLY A 6 -7.64 2.93 -12.24
CA GLY A 6 -7.58 2.34 -13.58
C GLY A 6 -7.06 3.29 -14.66
N GLU A 7 -6.56 4.48 -14.30
CA GLU A 7 -6.11 5.50 -15.23
C GLU A 7 -4.64 5.32 -15.63
N LYS A 8 -4.37 5.28 -16.94
CA LYS A 8 -3.03 4.99 -17.48
C LYS A 8 -2.14 6.24 -17.60
N ASP A 9 -2.75 7.42 -17.71
CA ASP A 9 -2.05 8.64 -18.12
C ASP A 9 -1.90 9.68 -17.00
N ASN A 10 -2.61 9.52 -15.87
CA ASN A 10 -2.56 10.44 -14.72
C ASN A 10 -2.23 9.74 -13.39
N ILE A 11 -1.14 8.97 -13.41
CA ILE A 11 -0.65 8.08 -12.33
C ILE A 11 -0.08 8.79 -11.08
N SER A 12 -0.43 10.06 -10.85
CA SER A 12 0.16 10.91 -9.81
C SER A 12 -0.40 10.65 -8.39
N SER A 13 -1.60 10.06 -8.26
CA SER A 13 -2.30 9.98 -6.97
C SER A 13 -2.70 8.58 -6.49
N ASP A 14 -2.75 7.56 -7.35
CA ASP A 14 -3.67 6.43 -7.11
C ASP A 14 -3.02 5.08 -6.76
N ASN A 15 -1.77 5.09 -6.30
CA ASN A 15 -1.00 3.85 -6.08
C ASN A 15 -0.69 3.64 -4.59
N GLN A 16 -1.73 3.67 -3.75
CA GLN A 16 -1.58 3.78 -2.30
C GLN A 16 -2.37 2.71 -1.55
N ILE A 17 -1.81 2.27 -0.43
CA ILE A 17 -2.52 1.48 0.58
C ILE A 17 -2.84 2.43 1.72
N LEU A 18 -4.13 2.54 2.05
CA LEU A 18 -4.61 3.30 3.19
C LEU A 18 -4.92 2.35 4.35
N ALA A 19 -4.42 2.69 5.53
CA ALA A 19 -4.65 1.94 6.76
C ALA A 19 -5.16 2.85 7.87
N VAL A 20 -5.75 2.19 8.85
CA VAL A 20 -6.34 2.80 10.04
C VAL A 20 -5.97 1.94 11.22
N ILE A 21 -5.62 2.58 12.34
CA ILE A 21 -5.35 1.91 13.60
C ILE A 21 -6.68 1.82 14.38
N PRO A 22 -7.22 0.62 14.63
CA PRO A 22 -8.55 0.43 15.21
C PRO A 22 -8.71 0.95 16.64
N ASP A 23 -7.63 1.01 17.43
CA ASP A 23 -7.68 1.35 18.87
C ASP A 23 -8.33 2.72 19.16
N ASN A 24 -8.43 3.61 18.17
CA ASN A 24 -9.09 4.91 18.28
C ASN A 24 -10.46 5.00 17.56
N LEU A 25 -10.97 3.91 17.02
CA LEU A 25 -12.19 3.87 16.20
C LEU A 25 -13.16 2.79 16.69
N ALA A 26 -13.55 2.87 17.96
CA ALA A 26 -14.72 2.13 18.41
C ALA A 26 -15.95 2.57 17.57
N PRO A 27 -16.76 1.62 17.04
CA PRO A 27 -17.99 1.96 16.35
C PRO A 27 -18.86 2.87 17.24
N GLN A 28 -19.34 3.99 16.68
CA GLN A 28 -20.20 4.93 17.41
C GLN A 28 -21.63 4.39 17.62
N GLY A 29 -21.92 3.17 17.14
CA GLY A 29 -23.19 2.47 17.25
C GLY A 29 -23.14 1.13 16.49
N GLU A 30 -24.13 0.26 16.71
CA GLU A 30 -24.27 -0.99 15.95
C GLU A 30 -24.52 -0.69 14.46
N GLY A 31 -23.71 -1.29 13.58
CA GLY A 31 -23.85 -1.15 12.13
C GLY A 31 -23.18 0.09 11.53
N GLU A 32 -22.61 0.98 12.34
CA GLU A 32 -21.91 2.16 11.85
C GLU A 32 -20.50 1.82 11.34
N PRO A 33 -20.07 2.36 10.19
CA PRO A 33 -18.71 2.21 9.70
C PRO A 33 -17.68 2.74 10.72
N ALA A 34 -16.58 2.00 10.91
CA ALA A 34 -15.48 2.45 11.77
C ALA A 34 -14.88 3.79 11.31
N LEU A 35 -14.90 4.06 10.00
CA LEU A 35 -14.55 5.34 9.39
C LEU A 35 -15.80 6.05 8.87
N ASN A 36 -15.98 7.31 9.22
CA ASN A 36 -17.07 8.18 8.75
C ASN A 36 -16.55 9.60 8.50
N ILE A 37 -17.42 10.53 8.10
CA ILE A 37 -17.02 11.89 7.71
C ILE A 37 -16.35 12.69 8.85
N THR A 38 -16.60 12.33 10.10
CA THR A 38 -16.09 13.08 11.27
C THR A 38 -14.72 12.59 11.76
N ASN A 39 -14.22 11.46 11.24
CA ASN A 39 -12.96 10.86 11.69
C ASN A 39 -11.99 10.50 10.53
N GLN A 40 -12.14 11.15 9.37
CA GLN A 40 -11.31 10.92 8.18
C GLN A 40 -9.82 11.12 8.45
N GLU A 41 -9.45 11.93 9.45
CA GLU A 41 -8.06 12.14 9.86
C GLU A 41 -7.40 10.88 10.43
N GLN A 42 -8.16 9.87 10.83
CA GLN A 42 -7.62 8.57 11.27
C GLN A 42 -7.15 7.70 10.09
N LEU A 43 -7.59 8.00 8.87
CA LEU A 43 -7.14 7.34 7.65
C LEU A 43 -5.74 7.83 7.27
N LYS A 44 -4.74 6.96 7.38
CA LYS A 44 -3.35 7.28 7.06
C LYS A 44 -2.88 6.49 5.86
N ARG A 45 -2.02 7.12 5.06
CA ARG A 45 -1.25 6.43 4.03
C ARG A 45 -0.27 5.47 4.71
N PHE A 46 -0.39 4.19 4.38
CA PHE A 46 0.44 3.13 4.94
C PHE A 46 1.62 2.80 4.03
N ALA A 47 1.36 2.64 2.73
CA ALA A 47 2.38 2.35 1.73
C ALA A 47 2.05 2.99 0.39
N VAL A 48 3.08 3.22 -0.42
CA VAL A 48 2.99 3.67 -1.81
C VAL A 48 3.73 2.65 -2.67
N VAL A 49 3.09 2.18 -3.74
CA VAL A 49 3.73 1.27 -4.69
C VAL A 49 4.41 2.06 -5.82
N PRO A 50 5.29 1.45 -6.62
CA PRO A 50 6.03 2.16 -7.66
C PRO A 50 5.12 2.90 -8.64
N LYS A 51 5.64 3.98 -9.22
CA LYS A 51 4.91 4.79 -10.21
C LYS A 51 4.44 3.93 -11.39
N GLY A 52 3.15 4.08 -11.75
CA GLY A 52 2.52 3.34 -12.84
C GLY A 52 2.20 1.87 -12.51
N ALA A 53 2.35 1.47 -11.24
CA ALA A 53 1.94 0.17 -10.75
C ALA A 53 0.66 0.28 -9.94
N GLU A 54 -0.21 -0.72 -10.00
CA GLU A 54 -1.40 -0.79 -9.15
C GLU A 54 -1.08 -1.61 -7.89
N SER A 55 -1.43 -1.09 -6.71
CA SER A 55 -1.47 -1.93 -5.51
C SER A 55 -2.74 -2.77 -5.59
N THR A 56 -2.66 -4.10 -5.57
CA THR A 56 -3.82 -4.98 -5.72
C THR A 56 -3.79 -6.20 -4.82
N GLY A 57 -4.94 -6.60 -4.31
CA GLY A 57 -5.06 -7.76 -3.43
C GLY A 57 -4.40 -7.53 -2.05
N ILE A 58 -5.08 -7.99 -1.01
CA ILE A 58 -4.57 -7.91 0.36
C ILE A 58 -4.97 -9.16 1.13
N THR A 59 -4.03 -9.72 1.87
CA THR A 59 -4.29 -10.76 2.86
C THR A 59 -3.28 -10.68 3.99
N PHE A 60 -3.57 -11.32 5.12
CA PHE A 60 -2.72 -11.30 6.31
C PHE A 60 -2.35 -12.73 6.72
N SER A 61 -1.19 -12.88 7.34
CA SER A 61 -0.88 -14.11 8.08
C SER A 61 -1.87 -14.28 9.25
N PRO A 62 -2.18 -15.51 9.69
CA PRO A 62 -3.13 -15.75 10.78
C PRO A 62 -2.77 -15.07 12.11
N ASP A 63 -1.48 -14.76 12.32
CA ASP A 63 -0.96 -14.08 13.50
C ASP A 63 -0.88 -12.54 13.35
N PHE A 64 -1.32 -12.00 12.20
CA PHE A 64 -1.31 -10.58 11.84
C PHE A 64 0.07 -9.90 11.86
N ARG A 65 1.16 -10.67 11.78
CA ARG A 65 2.53 -10.13 11.72
C ARG A 65 2.97 -9.78 10.29
N HIS A 66 2.33 -10.37 9.30
CA HIS A 66 2.68 -10.19 7.89
C HIS A 66 1.43 -9.80 7.08
N MET A 67 1.57 -8.76 6.26
CA MET A 67 0.59 -8.36 5.26
C MET A 67 1.15 -8.68 3.89
N PHE A 68 0.37 -9.40 3.10
CA PHE A 68 0.68 -9.71 1.71
C PHE A 68 -0.15 -8.81 0.83
N THR A 69 0.50 -8.16 -0.13
CA THR A 69 -0.18 -7.32 -1.14
C THR A 69 0.54 -7.43 -2.47
N ASN A 70 -0.18 -7.32 -3.58
CA ASN A 70 0.43 -7.42 -4.90
C ASN A 70 0.69 -6.03 -5.50
N VAL A 71 1.76 -5.96 -6.28
CA VAL A 71 2.04 -4.85 -7.19
C VAL A 71 1.79 -5.35 -8.60
N GLN A 72 0.76 -4.83 -9.27
CA GLN A 72 0.40 -5.21 -10.63
C GLN A 72 1.01 -4.23 -11.65
N HIS A 73 1.37 -4.79 -12.81
CA HIS A 73 1.85 -4.07 -14.01
C HIS A 73 2.79 -2.88 -13.72
N PRO A 74 3.87 -3.05 -12.93
CA PRO A 74 4.75 -1.93 -12.63
C PRO A 74 5.39 -1.37 -13.90
N GLY A 75 5.24 -0.06 -14.12
CA GLY A 75 6.01 0.67 -15.12
C GLY A 75 7.45 0.94 -14.70
N ASN A 76 7.74 0.84 -13.40
CA ASN A 76 9.08 0.89 -12.82
C ASN A 76 9.18 -0.04 -11.58
N TRP A 77 10.36 -0.59 -11.31
CA TRP A 77 10.71 -1.12 -9.98
C TRP A 77 11.72 -0.17 -9.33
N PRO A 78 11.64 0.12 -8.01
CA PRO A 78 12.71 0.76 -7.26
C PRO A 78 14.08 0.27 -7.69
N HIS A 79 14.90 1.21 -8.15
CA HIS A 79 16.33 0.97 -8.34
C HIS A 79 17.02 0.81 -6.99
N GLU A 80 16.59 1.62 -6.02
CA GLU A 80 17.13 1.62 -4.67
C GLU A 80 16.34 0.67 -3.77
N ALA A 81 17.06 -0.17 -3.03
CA ALA A 81 16.46 -1.19 -2.17
C ALA A 81 15.63 -0.62 -1.02
N LEU A 82 15.90 0.63 -0.62
CA LEU A 82 15.30 1.26 0.57
C LEU A 82 14.44 2.50 0.26
N ASP A 83 14.42 2.97 -1.00
CA ASP A 83 13.63 4.13 -1.41
C ASP A 83 12.95 3.91 -2.77
N ALA A 84 11.68 3.52 -2.70
CA ALA A 84 10.83 3.28 -3.86
C ALA A 84 10.45 4.54 -4.65
N THR A 85 10.74 5.74 -4.12
CA THR A 85 10.45 7.01 -4.80
C THR A 85 11.53 7.39 -5.81
N ILE A 86 12.72 6.79 -5.71
CA ILE A 86 13.82 7.05 -6.63
C ILE A 86 13.51 6.37 -7.98
N PRO A 87 13.41 7.15 -9.07
CA PRO A 87 13.15 6.59 -10.39
C PRO A 87 14.33 5.73 -10.81
N THR A 88 14.05 4.68 -11.57
CA THR A 88 15.11 3.92 -12.23
C THR A 88 15.90 4.85 -13.16
N PRO A 89 17.24 4.91 -13.02
CA PRO A 89 18.09 5.65 -13.94
C PRO A 89 17.79 5.29 -15.41
N ASP A 90 17.70 6.31 -16.26
CA ASP A 90 17.61 6.17 -17.71
C ASP A 90 19.03 6.15 -18.31
N ASP A 91 19.76 5.09 -18.00
CA ASP A 91 21.15 4.85 -18.44
C ASP A 91 21.23 3.97 -19.71
N GLY A 92 20.09 3.73 -20.36
CA GLY A 92 19.96 2.83 -21.49
C GLY A 92 19.88 1.34 -21.12
N GLU A 93 20.00 0.98 -19.84
CA GLU A 93 19.78 -0.39 -19.39
C GLU A 93 18.28 -0.67 -19.22
N LYS A 94 17.75 -1.63 -20.00
CA LYS A 94 16.39 -2.11 -19.80
C LYS A 94 16.30 -2.99 -18.56
N ARG A 95 15.74 -2.45 -17.47
CA ARG A 95 15.37 -3.20 -16.27
C ARG A 95 13.96 -3.75 -16.44
N ALA A 96 13.84 -5.07 -16.50
CA ALA A 96 12.54 -5.72 -16.65
C ALA A 96 11.73 -5.53 -15.36
N THR A 97 10.62 -4.80 -15.46
CA THR A 97 9.66 -4.66 -14.36
C THR A 97 8.79 -5.91 -14.28
N ARG A 98 8.45 -6.34 -13.06
CA ARG A 98 7.69 -7.56 -12.83
C ARG A 98 6.65 -7.33 -11.76
N SER A 99 5.43 -7.80 -11.96
CA SER A 99 4.47 -7.90 -10.87
C SER A 99 5.05 -8.76 -9.75
N ALA A 100 4.75 -8.39 -8.51
CA ALA A 100 5.29 -9.08 -7.34
C ALA A 100 4.28 -9.09 -6.20
N THR A 101 4.35 -10.12 -5.36
CA THR A 101 3.72 -10.11 -4.03
C THR A 101 4.73 -9.59 -3.03
N LEU A 102 4.36 -8.52 -2.33
CA LEU A 102 5.12 -7.94 -1.23
C LEU A 102 4.69 -8.58 0.08
N VAL A 103 5.66 -8.77 0.98
CA VAL A 103 5.42 -9.13 2.37
C VAL A 103 5.85 -7.96 3.23
N ILE A 104 4.88 -7.26 3.80
CA ILE A 104 5.13 -6.15 4.72
C ILE A 104 5.12 -6.70 6.14
N SER A 105 6.17 -6.39 6.89
CA SER A 105 6.41 -6.88 8.26
C SER A 105 7.02 -5.77 9.11
N ARG A 106 6.84 -5.82 10.42
CA ARG A 106 7.55 -4.91 11.34
C ARG A 106 8.92 -5.46 11.71
N TYR A 107 9.91 -4.58 11.85
CA TYR A 107 11.25 -4.95 12.32
C TYR A 107 11.26 -5.54 13.73
N ASP A 108 10.30 -5.14 14.58
CA ASP A 108 10.17 -5.66 15.95
C ASP A 108 9.42 -7.00 16.04
N GLY A 109 8.98 -7.56 14.91
CA GLY A 109 8.26 -8.83 14.85
C GLY A 109 6.87 -8.81 15.50
N LYS A 110 6.33 -7.63 15.84
CA LYS A 110 4.98 -7.49 16.38
C LYS A 110 3.92 -7.46 15.26
N ARG A 111 2.65 -7.44 15.67
CA ARG A 111 1.51 -7.32 14.76
C ARG A 111 1.54 -5.99 14.01
N LEU A 112 1.09 -6.01 12.76
CA LEU A 112 1.03 -4.80 11.92
C LEU A 112 0.01 -3.78 12.41
N ALA A 113 -1.05 -4.25 13.08
CA ALA A 113 -2.03 -3.42 13.75
C ALA A 113 -2.18 -3.93 15.20
N GLU A 114 -1.90 -3.03 16.14
CA GLU A 114 -2.24 -3.03 17.55
C GLU A 114 -2.31 -1.55 17.93
#